data_AF-A0A646KEY6-F1
#
_entry.id   AF-A0A646KEY6-F1
#
_cell.length_a   1.000
_cell.length_b   1.000
_cell.length_c   1.000
_cell.angle_alpha   90.00
_cell.angle_beta   90.00
_cell.angle_gamma   90.00
#
_symmetry.space_group_name_H-M   'P 1'
#
loop_
_entity.id
_entity.type
_entity.pdbx_description
1 polymer ?
#
loop_
_entity_poly.entity_id
_entity_poly.type
_entity_poly.pdbx_seq_one_letter_code
_entity_poly.pdbx_strand_id
1 'polypeptide(L)'
;MPLPLPRTPHPPACSPLPPWDDLPCAPPAEAVPPGRLDRRLSGGELTLRTVQSPAAYEELRRTGVLRGSTATATPEFTRSYAWMAHRMAQRFGLPMPPDASPVWAWARVSRRGLVSMLADEPTETAVLTARVRADRAVLSSYDAWHAVLNMHPLWPDEEWEARQSAWERRWPDHCGAGPDGSIPALMREETESTWEGVFTLGRDWVQACLPELTANDVLTVTRCRPRPTANPGR
;
A
#
# COMPACT_ATOMS: atom_id res chain seq x y z
N MET A 1 10.93 34.05 14.34
CA MET A 1 10.13 33.72 13.14
C MET A 1 10.88 32.66 12.35
N PRO A 2 10.30 31.48 12.06
CA PRO A 2 10.98 30.51 11.21
C PRO A 2 10.93 30.99 9.75
N LEU A 3 12.07 30.94 9.08
CA LEU A 3 12.23 31.26 7.66
C LEU A 3 11.42 30.26 6.80
N PRO A 4 10.79 30.71 5.69
CA PRO A 4 10.16 29.79 4.76
C PRO A 4 11.22 28.87 4.13
N LEU A 5 10.92 27.57 4.10
CA LEU A 5 11.77 26.56 3.48
C LEU A 5 12.01 26.88 2.00
N PRO A 6 13.21 26.59 1.46
CA PRO A 6 13.47 26.71 0.04
C PRO A 6 12.60 25.71 -0.71
N ARG A 7 11.76 26.22 -1.63
CA ARG A 7 11.06 25.39 -2.61
C ARG A 7 12.12 24.67 -3.45
N THR A 8 12.13 23.34 -3.40
CA THR A 8 12.92 22.54 -4.33
C THR A 8 12.54 22.91 -5.76
N PRO A 9 13.51 23.14 -6.66
CA PRO A 9 13.22 23.43 -8.06
C PRO A 9 12.47 22.25 -8.67
N HIS A 10 11.33 22.52 -9.31
CA HIS A 10 10.62 21.54 -10.11
C HIS A 10 11.59 20.97 -11.17
N PRO A 11 11.75 19.64 -11.28
CA PRO A 11 12.50 19.05 -12.38
C PRO A 11 11.83 19.39 -13.74
N PRO A 12 12.59 19.38 -14.85
CA PRO A 12 12.09 19.74 -16.17
C PRO A 12 10.91 18.85 -16.58
N ALA A 13 10.05 19.40 -17.45
CA ALA A 13 8.77 18.86 -17.87
C ALA A 13 8.76 17.31 -17.96
N CYS A 14 7.92 16.69 -17.13
CA CYS A 14 7.59 15.27 -17.18
C CYS A 14 7.35 14.88 -18.65
N SER A 15 7.90 13.75 -19.09
CA SER A 15 7.26 13.04 -20.20
C SER A 15 5.80 12.84 -19.78
N PRO A 16 4.82 13.46 -20.48
CA PRO A 16 3.46 13.42 -20.01
C PRO A 16 2.97 11.98 -20.09
N LEU A 17 2.51 11.46 -18.96
CA LEU A 17 1.78 10.19 -18.97
C LEU A 17 0.62 10.33 -19.98
N PRO A 18 0.37 9.31 -20.82
CA PRO A 18 -0.65 9.40 -21.87
C PRO A 18 -2.05 9.56 -21.25
N PRO A 19 -3.00 10.19 -21.95
CA PRO A 19 -4.41 10.18 -21.55
C PRO A 19 -4.93 8.74 -21.31
N TRP A 20 -5.93 8.59 -20.44
CA TRP A 20 -6.52 7.28 -20.08
C TRP A 20 -6.98 6.46 -21.30
N ASP A 21 -7.56 7.12 -22.28
CA ASP A 21 -8.10 6.47 -23.48
C ASP A 21 -7.03 6.04 -24.48
N ASP A 22 -5.82 6.63 -24.37
CA ASP A 22 -4.66 6.31 -25.19
C ASP A 22 -3.81 5.18 -24.57
N LEU A 23 -4.14 4.74 -23.35
CA LEU A 23 -3.42 3.65 -22.69
C LEU A 23 -3.64 2.32 -23.42
N PRO A 24 -2.57 1.50 -23.56
CA PRO A 24 -2.75 0.13 -24.00
C PRO A 24 -3.69 -0.58 -23.03
N CYS A 25 -4.68 -1.28 -23.57
CA CYS A 25 -5.71 -1.91 -22.76
C CYS A 25 -5.70 -3.42 -22.94
N ALA A 26 -5.65 -4.15 -21.83
CA ALA A 26 -5.36 -5.57 -21.81
C ALA A 26 -6.12 -6.29 -20.68
N PRO A 27 -6.37 -7.61 -20.81
CA PRO A 27 -6.85 -8.43 -19.70
C PRO A 27 -5.78 -8.57 -18.59
N PRO A 28 -6.14 -9.02 -17.37
CA PRO A 28 -5.21 -9.08 -16.23
C PRO A 28 -3.88 -9.78 -16.51
N ALA A 29 -3.91 -10.89 -17.27
CA ALA A 29 -2.71 -11.65 -17.61
C ALA A 29 -1.72 -10.84 -18.46
N GLU A 30 -2.21 -9.98 -19.35
CA GLU A 30 -1.38 -9.19 -20.26
C GLU A 30 -1.05 -7.81 -19.68
N ALA A 31 -1.91 -7.27 -18.81
CA ALA A 31 -1.69 -6.01 -18.12
C ALA A 31 -0.50 -6.07 -17.14
N VAL A 32 -0.18 -7.25 -16.59
CA VAL A 32 0.98 -7.46 -15.73
C VAL A 32 2.18 -7.91 -16.57
N PRO A 33 3.24 -7.08 -16.70
CA PRO A 33 4.40 -7.42 -17.51
C PRO A 33 5.03 -8.76 -17.09
N PRO A 34 5.55 -9.55 -18.06
CA PRO A 34 6.26 -10.78 -17.74
C PRO A 34 7.49 -10.49 -16.86
N GLY A 35 7.92 -11.50 -16.13
CA GLY A 35 9.03 -11.38 -15.18
C GLY A 35 8.61 -11.10 -13.74
N ARG A 36 9.49 -11.47 -12.81
CA ARG A 36 9.32 -11.19 -11.38
C ARG A 36 9.84 -9.79 -11.10
N LEU A 37 9.19 -9.10 -10.15
CA LEU A 37 9.83 -7.95 -9.51
C LEU A 37 11.17 -8.37 -8.88
N ASP A 38 12.08 -7.41 -8.74
CA ASP A 38 13.40 -7.69 -8.20
C ASP A 38 13.28 -8.38 -6.83
N ARG A 39 14.06 -9.45 -6.66
CA ARG A 39 14.14 -10.15 -5.37
C ARG A 39 15.05 -9.42 -4.40
N ARG A 40 15.95 -8.57 -4.90
CA ARG A 40 16.82 -7.73 -4.09
C ARG A 40 16.03 -6.51 -3.64
N LEU A 41 15.56 -6.59 -2.40
CA LEU A 41 14.94 -5.49 -1.68
C LEU A 41 15.99 -4.58 -1.03
N SER A 42 17.28 -4.91 -1.19
CA SER A 42 18.44 -4.15 -0.74
C SER A 42 19.21 -3.65 -1.97
N GLY A 43 19.12 -2.35 -2.23
CA GLY A 43 19.72 -1.66 -3.38
C GLY A 43 19.39 -0.17 -3.34
N GLY A 44 19.97 0.63 -4.24
CA GLY A 44 19.66 2.07 -4.34
C GLY A 44 18.27 2.36 -4.93
N GLU A 45 17.73 1.42 -5.71
CA GLU A 45 16.43 1.55 -6.37
C GLU A 45 15.59 0.28 -6.22
N LEU A 46 14.27 0.45 -6.32
CA LEU A 46 13.26 -0.60 -6.30
C LEU A 46 12.41 -0.50 -7.56
N THR A 47 12.15 -1.65 -8.21
CA THR A 47 11.09 -1.74 -9.21
C THR A 47 9.81 -2.16 -8.52
N LEU A 48 8.78 -1.32 -8.60
CA LEU A 48 7.50 -1.50 -7.93
C LEU A 48 6.38 -1.67 -8.94
N ARG A 49 5.29 -2.33 -8.53
CA ARG A 49 4.03 -2.38 -9.28
C ARG A 49 2.89 -1.88 -8.42
N THR A 50 2.13 -0.92 -8.91
CA THR A 50 0.94 -0.42 -8.20
C THR A 50 -0.29 -0.52 -9.10
N VAL A 51 -1.43 -0.79 -8.49
CA VAL A 51 -2.73 -0.86 -9.14
C VAL A 51 -3.51 0.36 -8.65
N GLN A 52 -4.00 1.18 -9.57
CA GLN A 52 -4.63 2.46 -9.26
C GLN A 52 -5.98 2.58 -9.97
N SER A 53 -6.90 3.33 -9.37
CA SER A 53 -8.15 3.67 -10.04
C SER A 53 -7.90 4.60 -11.24
N PRO A 54 -8.84 4.70 -12.19
CA PRO A 54 -8.74 5.67 -13.28
C PRO A 54 -8.58 7.11 -12.77
N ALA A 55 -9.27 7.46 -11.68
CA ALA A 55 -9.20 8.79 -11.07
C ALA A 55 -7.81 9.08 -10.48
N ALA A 56 -7.20 8.12 -9.78
CA ALA A 56 -5.85 8.25 -9.23
C ALA A 56 -4.79 8.37 -10.33
N TYR A 57 -4.94 7.60 -11.43
CA TYR A 57 -4.08 7.75 -12.59
C TYR A 57 -4.20 9.13 -13.23
N GLU A 58 -5.41 9.64 -13.40
CA GLU A 58 -5.65 10.96 -14.00
C GLU A 58 -5.10 12.09 -13.11
N GLU A 59 -5.18 11.94 -11.78
CA GLU A 59 -4.52 12.86 -10.85
C GLU A 59 -2.99 12.86 -11.03
N LEU A 60 -2.38 11.67 -11.08
CA LEU A 60 -0.94 11.51 -11.32
C LEU A 60 -0.53 12.15 -12.66
N ARG A 61 -1.32 11.92 -13.71
CA ARG A 61 -1.09 12.49 -15.05
C ARG A 61 -1.16 14.01 -15.04
N ARG A 62 -2.21 14.58 -14.43
CA ARG A 62 -2.49 16.01 -14.43
C ARG A 62 -1.53 16.81 -13.58
N THR A 63 -1.16 16.27 -12.41
CA THR A 63 -0.35 17.00 -11.41
C THR A 63 1.12 16.59 -11.41
N GLY A 64 1.45 15.44 -12.00
CA GLY A 64 2.77 14.81 -11.93
C GLY A 64 3.03 14.06 -10.62
N VAL A 65 2.09 14.06 -9.67
CA VAL A 65 2.26 13.46 -8.34
C VAL A 65 0.97 12.76 -7.88
N LEU A 66 1.10 11.56 -7.34
CA LEU A 66 0.03 10.84 -6.66
C LEU A 66 0.36 10.75 -5.18
N ARG A 67 -0.60 11.14 -4.33
CA ARG A 67 -0.53 11.02 -2.87
C ARG A 67 -1.74 10.23 -2.40
N GLY A 68 -1.54 9.32 -1.45
CA GLY A 68 -2.66 8.62 -0.82
C GLY A 68 -3.37 9.54 0.16
N SER A 69 -4.71 9.42 0.24
CA SER A 69 -5.52 10.11 1.24
C SER A 69 -6.39 9.12 1.99
N THR A 70 -6.53 9.33 3.31
CA THR A 70 -7.49 8.57 4.13
C THR A 70 -8.93 8.86 3.74
N ALA A 71 -9.22 9.99 3.06
CA ALA A 71 -10.56 10.31 2.57
C ALA A 71 -11.06 9.32 1.49
N THR A 72 -10.14 8.66 0.79
CA THR A 72 -10.42 7.61 -0.20
C THR A 72 -10.21 6.20 0.34
N ALA A 73 -9.77 6.08 1.59
CA ALA A 73 -9.58 4.77 2.22
C ALA A 73 -10.91 4.19 2.69
N THR A 74 -10.99 2.87 2.73
CA THR A 74 -12.05 2.13 3.41
C THR A 74 -12.13 2.63 4.87
N PRO A 75 -13.26 3.19 5.33
CA PRO A 75 -13.36 3.87 6.63
C PRO A 75 -12.82 3.04 7.80
N GLU A 76 -13.04 1.73 7.77
CA GLU A 76 -12.61 0.73 8.75
C GLU A 76 -11.08 0.66 8.90
N PHE A 77 -10.32 1.00 7.85
CA PHE A 77 -8.85 0.93 7.82
C PHE A 77 -8.15 2.26 8.07
N THR A 78 -8.91 3.35 8.26
CA THR A 78 -8.36 4.70 8.46
C THR A 78 -7.31 4.75 9.57
N ARG A 79 -7.54 4.06 10.69
CA ARG A 79 -6.59 4.01 11.81
C ARG A 79 -5.29 3.30 11.42
N SER A 80 -5.40 2.12 10.83
CA SER A 80 -4.24 1.34 10.39
C SER A 80 -3.40 2.13 9.39
N TYR A 81 -4.05 2.84 8.46
CA TYR A 81 -3.36 3.67 7.47
C TYR A 81 -2.68 4.88 8.11
N ALA A 82 -3.34 5.54 9.08
CA ALA A 82 -2.74 6.62 9.86
C ALA A 82 -1.52 6.13 10.67
N TRP A 83 -1.57 4.93 11.24
CA TRP A 83 -0.42 4.33 11.92
C TRP A 83 0.75 4.11 10.95
N MET A 84 0.50 3.56 9.76
CA MET A 84 1.55 3.38 8.75
C MET A 84 2.12 4.72 8.27
N ALA A 85 1.28 5.72 8.03
CA ALA A 85 1.71 7.07 7.66
C ALA A 85 2.58 7.71 8.75
N HIS A 86 2.26 7.49 10.04
CA HIS A 86 3.08 7.94 11.15
C HIS A 86 4.45 7.26 11.17
N ARG A 87 4.52 5.94 10.92
CA ARG A 87 5.81 5.22 10.78
C ARG A 87 6.64 5.72 9.61
N MET A 88 6.01 6.01 8.48
CA MET A 88 6.68 6.64 7.35
C MET A 88 7.24 8.02 7.71
N ALA A 89 6.45 8.86 8.40
CA ALA A 89 6.89 10.18 8.84
C ALA A 89 8.13 10.10 9.75
N GLN A 90 8.13 9.17 10.71
CA GLN A 90 9.27 8.92 11.60
C GLN A 90 10.51 8.46 10.82
N ARG A 91 10.33 7.56 9.84
CA ARG A 91 11.44 6.98 9.07
C ARG A 91 12.06 7.95 8.08
N PHE A 92 11.25 8.80 7.46
CA PHE A 92 11.74 9.80 6.49
C PHE A 92 12.12 11.13 7.14
N GLY A 93 11.77 11.34 8.42
CA GLY A 93 11.98 12.62 9.10
C GLY A 93 11.17 13.77 8.50
N LEU A 94 10.03 13.45 7.88
CA LEU A 94 9.18 14.41 7.18
C LEU A 94 7.76 14.40 7.77
N PRO A 95 7.17 15.58 8.07
CA PRO A 95 5.79 15.63 8.49
C PRO A 95 4.88 15.21 7.33
N MET A 96 4.00 14.24 7.58
CA MET A 96 2.94 13.85 6.65
C MET A 96 1.67 14.65 6.99
N PRO A 97 0.86 15.05 6.00
CA PRO A 97 -0.45 15.64 6.24
C PRO A 97 -1.33 14.75 7.15
N PRO A 98 -2.24 15.32 7.96
CA PRO A 98 -3.09 14.54 8.86
C PRO A 98 -3.98 13.51 8.16
N ASP A 99 -4.36 13.78 6.91
CA ASP A 99 -5.18 12.92 6.05
C ASP A 99 -4.34 12.05 5.10
N ALA A 100 -3.01 12.01 5.27
CA ALA A 100 -2.15 11.25 4.40
C ALA A 100 -2.33 9.74 4.62
N SER A 101 -2.39 9.02 3.50
CA SER A 101 -2.31 7.56 3.45
C SER A 101 -1.12 7.15 2.58
N PRO A 102 -0.51 5.98 2.82
CA PRO A 102 0.50 5.46 1.91
C PRO A 102 -0.06 5.27 0.50
N VAL A 103 0.76 5.56 -0.51
CA VAL A 103 0.58 4.97 -1.84
C VAL A 103 1.16 3.56 -1.78
N TRP A 104 0.29 2.56 -1.91
CA TRP A 104 0.66 1.15 -1.82
C TRP A 104 1.16 0.63 -3.16
N ALA A 105 2.26 -0.11 -3.13
CA ALA A 105 2.79 -0.82 -4.29
C ALA A 105 3.34 -2.19 -3.88
N TRP A 106 3.45 -3.10 -4.82
CA TRP A 106 4.15 -4.36 -4.67
C TRP A 106 5.64 -4.15 -4.92
N ALA A 107 6.47 -4.50 -3.94
CA ALA A 107 7.92 -4.61 -4.11
C ALA A 107 8.34 -6.05 -4.44
N ARG A 108 7.59 -7.02 -3.90
CA ARG A 108 7.76 -8.44 -4.22
C ARG A 108 6.40 -9.13 -4.24
N VAL A 109 6.00 -9.63 -5.40
CA VAL A 109 4.77 -10.41 -5.59
C VAL A 109 4.98 -11.40 -6.72
N SER A 110 4.32 -12.55 -6.65
CA SER A 110 4.30 -13.46 -7.81
C SER A 110 3.43 -12.86 -8.91
N ARG A 111 3.84 -13.00 -10.18
CA ARG A 111 3.00 -12.57 -11.31
C ARG A 111 1.63 -13.23 -11.27
N ARG A 112 1.57 -14.53 -10.97
CA ARG A 112 0.30 -15.26 -10.83
C ARG A 112 -0.60 -14.65 -9.76
N GLY A 113 -0.03 -14.28 -8.60
CA GLY A 113 -0.76 -13.62 -7.51
C GLY A 113 -1.34 -12.28 -7.94
N LEU A 114 -0.52 -11.41 -8.54
CA LEU A 114 -0.99 -10.10 -9.00
C LEU A 114 -2.05 -10.20 -10.12
N VAL A 115 -1.89 -11.14 -11.05
CA VAL A 115 -2.89 -11.42 -12.08
C VAL A 115 -4.20 -11.92 -11.47
N SER A 116 -4.14 -12.74 -10.42
CA SER A 116 -5.34 -13.21 -9.71
C SER A 116 -6.06 -12.04 -9.05
N MET A 117 -5.35 -11.18 -8.32
CA MET A 117 -5.94 -10.00 -7.69
C MET A 117 -6.61 -9.09 -8.70
N LEU A 118 -5.93 -8.78 -9.81
CA LEU A 118 -6.51 -7.97 -10.89
C LEU A 118 -7.71 -8.62 -11.58
N ALA A 119 -7.84 -9.95 -11.54
CA ALA A 119 -9.01 -10.63 -12.09
C ALA A 119 -10.25 -10.50 -11.19
N ASP A 120 -10.04 -10.23 -9.90
CA ASP A 120 -11.09 -10.01 -8.90
C ASP A 120 -11.49 -8.53 -8.80
N GLU A 121 -10.74 -7.63 -9.44
CA GLU A 121 -11.08 -6.20 -9.52
C GLU A 121 -12.36 -5.98 -10.35
N PRO A 122 -13.39 -5.32 -9.78
CA PRO A 122 -14.68 -5.15 -10.43
C PRO A 122 -14.68 -4.05 -11.50
N THR A 123 -13.65 -3.21 -11.53
CA THR A 123 -13.57 -2.03 -12.41
C THR A 123 -12.26 -1.98 -13.17
N GLU A 124 -12.22 -1.18 -14.25
CA GLU A 124 -10.96 -0.94 -14.96
C GLU A 124 -9.95 -0.26 -14.03
N THR A 125 -8.70 -0.71 -14.09
CA THR A 125 -7.61 -0.19 -13.25
C THR A 125 -6.37 0.13 -14.07
N ALA A 126 -5.56 1.07 -13.60
CA ALA A 126 -4.24 1.35 -14.11
C ALA A 126 -3.24 0.42 -13.44
N VAL A 127 -2.49 -0.37 -14.20
CA VAL A 127 -1.34 -1.15 -13.70
C VAL A 127 -0.07 -0.40 -14.06
N LEU A 128 0.58 0.19 -13.06
CA LEU A 128 1.80 0.97 -13.22
C LEU A 128 3.01 0.13 -12.80
N THR A 129 4.07 0.15 -13.60
CA THR A 129 5.40 -0.26 -13.16
C THR A 129 6.23 1.00 -12.94
N ALA A 130 6.82 1.13 -11.76
CA ALA A 130 7.60 2.30 -11.37
C ALA A 130 9.01 1.91 -10.92
N ARG A 131 9.97 2.82 -11.10
CA ARG A 131 11.31 2.77 -10.51
C ARG A 131 11.41 3.88 -9.49
N VAL A 132 11.64 3.52 -8.24
CA VAL A 132 11.80 4.49 -7.15
C VAL A 132 13.11 4.26 -6.43
N ARG A 133 13.65 5.28 -5.78
CA ARG A 133 14.76 5.09 -4.84
C ARG A 133 14.30 4.29 -3.63
N ALA A 134 15.14 3.38 -3.15
CA ALA A 134 14.78 2.51 -2.03
C ALA A 134 14.53 3.30 -0.72
N ASP A 135 15.19 4.43 -0.54
CA ASP A 135 15.02 5.31 0.63
C ASP A 135 13.74 6.14 0.62
N ARG A 136 12.95 6.10 -0.46
CA ARG A 136 11.61 6.72 -0.55
C ARG A 136 10.49 5.75 -0.17
N ALA A 137 10.80 4.49 0.13
CA ALA A 137 9.81 3.45 0.42
C ALA A 137 10.04 2.84 1.80
N VAL A 138 8.94 2.61 2.53
CA VAL A 138 8.95 1.68 3.67
C VAL A 138 8.43 0.35 3.19
N LEU A 139 9.22 -0.72 3.35
CA LEU A 139 8.83 -2.06 2.98
C LEU A 139 8.10 -2.75 4.13
N SER A 140 7.01 -3.45 3.83
CA SER A 140 6.20 -4.18 4.80
C SER A 140 5.79 -5.55 4.27
N SER A 141 5.58 -6.50 5.18
CA SER A 141 4.98 -7.80 4.89
C SER A 141 3.49 -7.64 4.60
N TYR A 142 3.06 -8.16 3.45
CA TYR A 142 1.64 -8.15 3.07
C TYR A 142 0.79 -8.99 4.01
N ASP A 143 1.28 -10.16 4.42
CA ASP A 143 0.50 -11.08 5.24
C ASP A 143 0.36 -10.53 6.66
N ALA A 144 1.45 -10.04 7.25
CA ALA A 144 1.40 -9.42 8.59
C ALA A 144 0.55 -8.14 8.61
N TRP A 145 0.47 -7.41 7.49
CA TRP A 145 -0.37 -6.22 7.40
C TRP A 145 -1.86 -6.51 7.68
N HIS A 146 -2.35 -7.71 7.39
CA HIS A 146 -3.73 -8.08 7.70
C HIS A 146 -4.01 -8.10 9.22
N ALA A 147 -3.02 -8.43 10.05
CA ALA A 147 -3.18 -8.30 11.50
C ALA A 147 -3.38 -6.84 11.90
N VAL A 148 -2.63 -5.93 11.28
CA VAL A 148 -2.75 -4.48 11.51
C VAL A 148 -4.12 -3.93 11.05
N LEU A 149 -4.64 -4.40 9.91
CA LEU A 149 -5.98 -4.03 9.43
C LEU A 149 -7.09 -4.52 10.36
N ASN A 150 -6.90 -5.67 11.00
CA ASN A 150 -7.90 -6.32 11.84
C ASN A 150 -7.68 -6.08 13.35
N MET A 151 -6.82 -5.13 13.73
CA MET A 151 -6.51 -4.85 15.14
C MET A 151 -6.01 -6.06 15.94
N HIS A 152 -5.30 -6.98 15.28
CA HIS A 152 -4.66 -8.12 15.92
C HIS A 152 -3.19 -7.83 16.27
N PRO A 153 -2.70 -8.41 17.37
CA PRO A 153 -1.29 -8.34 17.73
C PRO A 153 -0.41 -9.15 16.76
N LEU A 154 0.86 -8.74 16.64
CA LEU A 154 1.90 -9.35 15.82
C LEU A 154 3.10 -9.76 16.69
N TRP A 155 3.09 -10.98 17.23
CA TRP A 155 4.25 -11.50 17.96
C TRP A 155 5.15 -12.37 17.09
N PRO A 156 6.44 -12.53 17.45
CA PRO A 156 7.31 -13.54 16.85
C PRO A 156 6.73 -14.95 16.99
N ASP A 157 6.94 -15.79 15.98
CA ASP A 157 6.43 -17.17 15.92
C ASP A 157 6.74 -17.98 17.18
N GLU A 158 7.95 -17.82 17.72
CA GLU A 158 8.46 -18.54 18.90
C GLU A 158 7.63 -18.30 20.17
N GLU A 159 6.97 -17.14 20.26
CA GLU A 159 6.17 -16.72 21.42
C GLU A 159 4.68 -16.62 21.12
N TRP A 160 4.27 -16.89 19.87
CA TRP A 160 2.94 -16.60 19.36
C TRP A 160 1.83 -17.26 20.19
N GLU A 161 1.85 -18.59 20.35
CA GLU A 161 0.76 -19.32 21.02
C GLU A 161 0.56 -18.85 22.47
N ALA A 162 1.67 -18.70 23.22
CA ALA A 162 1.61 -18.31 24.62
C ALA A 162 1.11 -16.87 24.80
N ARG A 163 1.60 -15.93 23.97
CA ARG A 163 1.20 -14.52 24.04
C ARG A 163 -0.22 -14.31 23.53
N GLN A 164 -0.61 -14.96 22.44
CA GLN A 164 -1.98 -14.93 21.91
C GLN A 164 -2.96 -15.43 22.95
N SER A 165 -2.70 -16.59 23.55
CA SER A 165 -3.56 -17.13 24.60
C SER A 165 -3.66 -16.19 25.81
N ALA A 166 -2.55 -15.53 26.20
CA ALA A 166 -2.56 -14.60 27.32
C ALA A 166 -3.34 -13.32 27.02
N TRP A 167 -3.20 -12.80 25.80
CA TRP A 167 -3.88 -11.61 25.33
C TRP A 167 -5.38 -11.85 25.15
N GLU A 168 -5.79 -12.99 24.57
CA GLU A 168 -7.20 -13.39 24.45
C GLU A 168 -7.87 -13.55 25.82
N ARG A 169 -7.16 -14.12 26.81
CA ARG A 169 -7.67 -14.21 28.19
C ARG A 169 -7.86 -12.84 28.83
N ARG A 170 -6.99 -11.88 28.51
CA ARG A 170 -7.08 -10.50 29.03
C ARG A 170 -8.15 -9.69 28.31
N TRP A 171 -8.36 -9.97 27.02
CA TRP A 171 -9.29 -9.26 26.14
C TRP A 171 -10.29 -10.26 25.50
N PRO A 172 -11.16 -10.92 26.28
CA PRO A 172 -12.03 -11.99 25.78
C PRO A 172 -13.05 -11.50 24.73
N ASP A 173 -13.43 -10.22 24.80
CA ASP A 173 -14.36 -9.59 23.86
C ASP A 173 -13.65 -8.95 22.65
N HIS A 174 -12.38 -9.26 22.38
CA HIS A 174 -11.60 -8.61 21.30
C HIS A 174 -12.20 -8.77 19.88
N CYS A 175 -13.04 -9.79 19.65
CA CYS A 175 -13.78 -9.98 18.40
C CYS A 175 -15.02 -9.07 18.29
N GLY A 176 -15.35 -8.33 19.35
CA GLY A 176 -16.41 -7.35 19.41
C GLY A 176 -15.86 -6.09 20.03
N ALA A 177 -15.61 -5.09 19.19
CA ALA A 177 -15.60 -3.70 19.62
C ALA A 177 -16.72 -3.51 20.67
N GLY A 178 -16.45 -2.84 21.80
CA GLY A 178 -17.29 -2.89 23.02
C GLY A 178 -18.78 -2.59 22.82
N PRO A 179 -19.61 -2.43 23.86
CA PRO A 179 -21.04 -2.14 23.69
C PRO A 179 -21.36 -0.96 22.75
N ASP A 180 -20.39 -0.07 22.54
CA ASP A 180 -20.38 1.11 21.65
C ASP A 180 -19.45 0.99 20.43
N GLY A 181 -18.83 -0.17 20.20
CA GLY A 181 -17.83 -0.35 19.16
C GLY A 181 -16.45 0.25 19.51
N SER A 182 -16.18 0.58 20.78
CA SER A 182 -14.88 1.10 21.19
C SER A 182 -13.90 -0.01 21.61
N ILE A 183 -12.63 0.17 21.25
CA ILE A 183 -11.52 -0.69 21.70
C ILE A 183 -10.84 -0.01 22.90
N PRO A 184 -10.70 -0.67 24.06
CA PRO A 184 -10.01 -0.12 25.22
C PRO A 184 -8.63 0.45 24.86
N ALA A 185 -8.30 1.63 25.39
CA ALA A 185 -7.04 2.31 25.06
C ALA A 185 -5.80 1.44 25.38
N LEU A 186 -5.81 0.73 26.51
CA LEU A 186 -4.72 -0.17 26.90
C LEU A 186 -4.57 -1.36 25.94
N MET A 187 -5.68 -1.99 25.53
CA MET A 187 -5.67 -3.08 24.54
C MET A 187 -5.05 -2.60 23.23
N ARG A 188 -5.45 -1.41 22.80
CA ARG A 188 -4.94 -0.77 21.59
C ARG A 188 -3.45 -0.48 21.69
N GLU A 189 -2.99 0.19 22.74
CA GLU A 189 -1.57 0.50 22.92
C GLU A 189 -0.73 -0.78 22.95
N GLU A 190 -1.20 -1.82 23.65
CA GLU A 190 -0.58 -3.14 23.67
C GLU A 190 -0.51 -3.74 22.25
N THR A 191 -1.62 -3.77 21.52
CA THR A 191 -1.67 -4.28 20.14
C THR A 191 -0.78 -3.48 19.19
N GLU A 192 -0.89 -2.16 19.15
CA GLU A 192 -0.13 -1.30 18.24
C GLU A 192 1.39 -1.36 18.50
N SER A 193 1.79 -1.65 19.75
CA SER A 193 3.21 -1.85 20.11
C SER A 193 3.84 -3.06 19.41
N THR A 194 3.03 -4.03 18.99
CA THR A 194 3.49 -5.25 18.31
C THR A 194 3.60 -5.06 16.79
N TRP A 195 2.96 -4.04 16.22
CA TRP A 195 2.82 -3.88 14.77
C TRP A 195 4.12 -3.61 14.02
N GLU A 196 5.19 -3.21 14.70
CA GLU A 196 6.55 -3.14 14.13
C GLU A 196 6.97 -4.46 13.46
N GLY A 197 6.41 -5.60 13.89
CA GLY A 197 6.61 -6.90 13.27
C GLY A 197 6.29 -6.92 11.77
N VAL A 198 5.44 -6.02 11.27
CA VAL A 198 5.13 -5.89 9.83
C VAL A 198 6.36 -5.55 8.98
N PHE A 199 7.39 -4.93 9.57
CA PHE A 199 8.63 -4.55 8.87
C PHE A 199 9.66 -5.68 8.84
N THR A 200 9.42 -6.79 9.55
CA THR A 200 10.23 -8.01 9.47
C THR A 200 9.86 -8.77 8.20
N LEU A 201 10.66 -8.59 7.16
CA LEU A 201 10.36 -9.14 5.83
C LEU A 201 10.73 -10.62 5.75
N GLY A 202 9.72 -11.48 5.54
CA GLY A 202 9.88 -12.91 5.25
C GLY A 202 10.31 -13.20 3.82
N ARG A 203 9.97 -14.39 3.30
CA ARG A 203 10.14 -14.75 1.88
C ARG A 203 8.92 -14.42 1.01
N ASP A 204 7.83 -14.04 1.65
CA ASP A 204 6.51 -13.89 1.06
C ASP A 204 6.33 -12.53 0.36
N TRP A 205 5.07 -12.13 0.15
CA TRP A 205 4.75 -10.91 -0.57
C TRP A 205 5.15 -9.69 0.25
N VAL A 206 5.79 -8.73 -0.42
CA VAL A 206 6.26 -7.49 0.19
C VAL A 206 5.62 -6.32 -0.54
N GLN A 207 5.06 -5.44 0.26
CA GLN A 207 4.53 -4.17 -0.17
C GLN A 207 5.55 -3.05 0.11
N ALA A 208 5.45 -2.00 -0.67
CA ALA A 208 6.14 -0.73 -0.50
C ALA A 208 5.09 0.34 -0.20
N CYS A 209 5.32 1.07 0.88
CA CYS A 209 4.55 2.22 1.30
C CYS A 209 5.32 3.48 0.89
N LEU A 210 4.77 4.24 -0.05
CA LEU A 210 5.36 5.48 -0.56
C LEU A 210 4.56 6.68 -0.04
N PRO A 211 5.22 7.78 0.37
CA PRO A 211 4.49 9.01 0.72
C PRO A 211 3.86 9.64 -0.53
N GLU A 212 4.50 9.46 -1.68
CA GLU A 212 4.02 9.88 -2.99
C GLU A 212 4.68 9.06 -4.09
N LEU A 213 4.01 8.98 -5.24
CA LEU A 213 4.54 8.48 -6.50
C LEU A 213 4.56 9.63 -7.51
N THR A 214 5.67 9.85 -8.21
CA THR A 214 5.77 10.91 -9.23
C THR A 214 5.64 10.31 -10.63
N ALA A 215 5.20 11.11 -11.61
CA ALA A 215 5.10 10.66 -12.99
C ALA A 215 6.46 10.23 -13.57
N ASN A 216 7.57 10.84 -13.11
CA ASN A 216 8.93 10.46 -13.49
C ASN A 216 9.37 9.10 -12.93
N ASP A 217 8.72 8.62 -11.86
CA ASP A 217 8.99 7.27 -11.34
C ASP A 217 8.36 6.20 -12.26
N VAL A 218 7.37 6.55 -13.08
CA VAL A 218 6.59 5.59 -13.87
C VAL A 218 7.32 5.19 -15.15
N LEU A 219 7.54 3.88 -15.32
CA LEU A 219 8.16 3.30 -16.50
C LEU A 219 7.13 2.89 -17.56
N THR A 220 6.04 2.25 -17.12
CA THR A 220 4.99 1.73 -18.00
C THR A 220 3.65 1.81 -17.31
N VAL A 221 2.59 2.00 -18.10
CA VAL A 221 1.20 1.98 -17.64
C VAL A 221 0.37 1.15 -18.61
N THR A 222 -0.47 0.27 -18.07
CA THR A 222 -1.44 -0.51 -18.85
C THR A 222 -2.80 -0.40 -18.21
N ARG A 223 -3.84 -0.15 -19.02
CA ARG A 223 -5.23 -0.22 -18.57
C ARG A 223 -5.66 -1.69 -18.50
N CYS A 224 -5.96 -2.17 -17.30
CA CYS A 224 -6.46 -3.51 -17.06
C CYS A 224 -7.99 -3.53 -17.08
N ARG A 225 -8.59 -4.36 -17.94
CA ARG A 225 -10.04 -4.61 -17.89
C ARG A 225 -10.35 -5.75 -16.92
N PRO A 226 -11.47 -5.70 -16.17
CA PRO A 226 -11.98 -6.84 -15.42
C PRO A 226 -12.17 -8.04 -16.34
N ARG A 227 -12.17 -9.25 -15.78
CA ARG A 227 -12.71 -10.39 -16.53
C ARG A 227 -14.19 -10.13 -16.85
N PRO A 228 -14.66 -10.47 -18.06
CA PRO A 228 -16.09 -10.54 -18.30
C PRO A 228 -16.71 -11.48 -17.27
N THR A 229 -17.64 -10.98 -16.46
CA THR A 229 -18.42 -11.85 -15.58
C THR A 229 -19.11 -12.89 -16.45
N ALA A 230 -18.88 -14.17 -16.19
CA ALA A 230 -19.66 -15.21 -16.83
C ALA A 230 -21.14 -14.92 -16.54
N ASN A 231 -21.95 -14.91 -17.60
CA ASN A 231 -23.36 -14.55 -17.58
C ASN A 231 -24.08 -15.27 -16.41
N PRO A 232 -24.78 -14.58 -15.49
CA PRO A 232 -25.48 -15.21 -14.36
C PRO A 232 -26.75 -15.99 -14.79
N GLY A 233 -26.92 -16.29 -16.08
CA GLY A 233 -28.05 -17.02 -16.64
C GLY A 233 -27.61 -18.30 -17.33
N ARG A 234 -27.35 -19.34 -16.54
CA ARG A 234 -27.47 -20.75 -16.96
C ARG A 234 -27.94 -21.59 -15.78
#